data_AF-A0AAW6FDM4-F1
#
_entry.id   AF-A0AAW6FDM4-F1
#
_cell.length_a   1.000
_cell.length_b   1.000
_cell.length_c   1.000
_cell.angle_alpha   90.00
_cell.angle_beta   90.00
_cell.angle_gamma   90.00
#
_symmetry.space_group_name_H-M   'P 1'
#
loop_
_entity.id
_entity.type
_entity.pdbx_description
1 polymer ?
#
loop_
_entity_poly.entity_id
_entity_poly.type
_entity_poly.pdbx_seq_one_letter_code
_entity_poly.pdbx_strand_id
1 'polypeptide(L)'
;MDIDELLNRYFEGETSSEEERELRAFFTSGNVPDRLAVYTPMFAYLEEESRKERQPDEALIPIDEDILFMLDTEKVEEKKTFTLRSVLYLVSGIAASFLLLLGLNHLLNPVDPCFCSDNYVVINGRCYTDIHKVRSMALEALQEVATPADEYFPEADRDEADRMIIDNQLNELRSLFDDNE
;
A
#
# COMPACT_ATOMS: atom_id res chain seq x y z
N MET A 1 20.40 37.05 -4.55
CA MET A 1 21.09 35.84 -4.07
C MET A 1 22.14 35.46 -5.09
N ASP A 2 23.19 34.71 -4.74
CA ASP A 2 24.13 34.23 -5.76
C ASP A 2 23.47 33.12 -6.58
N ILE A 3 23.59 33.18 -7.90
CA ILE A 3 22.93 32.22 -8.80
C ILE A 3 23.53 30.83 -8.69
N ASP A 4 24.84 30.74 -8.39
CA ASP A 4 25.53 29.47 -8.18
C ASP A 4 25.05 28.78 -6.89
N GLU A 5 24.87 29.54 -5.80
CA GLU A 5 24.30 29.04 -4.54
C GLU A 5 22.85 28.59 -4.72
N LEU A 6 22.06 29.40 -5.44
CA LEU A 6 20.66 29.10 -5.72
C LEU A 6 20.51 27.83 -6.56
N LEU A 7 21.37 27.64 -7.55
CA LEU A 7 21.41 26.45 -8.37
C LEU A 7 21.82 25.20 -7.57
N ASN A 8 22.76 25.34 -6.64
CA ASN A 8 23.15 24.23 -5.76
C ASN A 8 21.98 23.80 -4.87
N ARG A 9 21.30 24.75 -4.22
CA ARG A 9 20.08 24.47 -3.43
C ARG A 9 18.96 23.85 -4.26
N TYR A 10 18.84 24.23 -5.54
CA TYR A 10 17.88 23.62 -6.46
C TYR A 10 18.19 22.13 -6.67
N PHE A 11 19.46 21.77 -6.85
CA PHE A 11 19.87 20.36 -6.95
C PHE A 11 19.68 19.58 -5.65
N GLU A 12 19.84 20.22 -4.50
CA GLU A 12 19.53 19.64 -3.18
C GLU A 12 18.01 19.59 -2.87
N GLY A 13 17.17 20.23 -3.70
CA GLY A 13 15.71 20.25 -3.51
C GLY A 13 15.23 21.20 -2.40
N GLU A 14 16.03 22.21 -2.04
CA GLU A 14 15.74 23.16 -0.95
C GLU A 14 15.19 24.52 -1.44
N THR A 15 14.84 24.65 -2.72
CA THR A 15 14.32 25.89 -3.31
C THR A 15 12.81 26.01 -3.21
N SER A 16 12.33 27.24 -3.04
CA SER A 16 10.91 27.61 -3.13
C SER A 16 10.47 27.87 -4.57
N SER A 17 9.16 27.92 -4.84
CA SER A 17 8.62 28.19 -6.18
C SER A 17 9.04 29.55 -6.76
N GLU A 18 9.24 30.56 -5.92
CA GLU A 18 9.68 31.89 -6.35
C GLU A 18 11.16 31.87 -6.79
N GLU A 19 12.01 31.22 -6.01
CA GLU A 19 13.42 30.97 -6.31
C GLU A 19 13.60 30.15 -7.60
N GLU A 20 12.79 29.12 -7.81
CA GLU A 20 12.80 28.38 -9.08
C GLU A 20 12.34 29.20 -10.28
N ARG A 21 11.41 30.14 -10.09
CA ARG A 21 10.99 31.06 -11.15
C ARG A 21 12.14 31.99 -11.54
N GLU A 22 12.93 32.44 -10.58
CA GLU A 22 14.14 33.22 -10.81
C GLU A 22 15.19 32.42 -11.61
N LEU A 23 15.43 31.15 -11.24
CA LEU A 23 16.31 30.26 -12.01
C LEU A 23 15.83 30.10 -13.46
N ARG A 24 14.55 29.81 -13.66
CA ARG A 24 13.97 29.68 -15.01
C ARG A 24 14.18 30.97 -15.81
N ALA A 25 13.85 32.13 -15.26
CA ALA A 25 14.03 33.42 -15.93
C ALA A 25 15.51 33.72 -16.24
N PHE A 26 16.43 33.35 -15.35
CA PHE A 26 17.86 33.52 -15.56
C PHE A 26 18.35 32.70 -16.75
N PHE A 27 18.02 31.40 -16.80
CA PHE A 27 18.46 30.52 -17.88
C PHE A 27 17.77 30.77 -19.22
N THR A 28 16.58 31.40 -19.23
CA THR A 28 15.86 31.78 -20.46
C THR A 28 16.21 33.18 -20.96
N SER A 29 16.86 34.02 -20.13
CA SER A 29 17.29 35.37 -20.51
C SER A 29 18.36 35.42 -21.61
N GLY A 30 19.03 34.29 -21.89
CA GLY A 30 20.07 34.18 -22.91
C GLY A 30 21.44 34.76 -22.52
N ASN A 31 21.57 35.39 -21.35
CA ASN A 31 22.82 35.95 -20.84
C ASN A 31 23.39 35.12 -19.67
N VAL A 32 23.66 33.84 -19.94
CA VAL A 32 24.12 32.87 -18.94
C VAL A 32 25.65 32.73 -19.04
N PRO A 33 26.41 32.85 -17.92
CA PRO A 33 27.85 32.63 -17.92
C PRO A 33 28.25 31.24 -18.43
N ASP A 34 29.40 31.14 -19.11
CA ASP A 34 29.88 29.87 -19.73
C ASP A 34 29.88 28.68 -18.78
N ARG A 35 30.20 28.89 -17.50
CA ARG A 35 30.21 27.83 -16.47
C ARG A 35 28.83 27.22 -16.21
N LEU A 36 27.77 28.00 -16.42
CA LEU A 36 26.37 27.61 -16.18
C LEU A 36 25.64 27.24 -17.47
N ALA A 37 26.22 27.55 -18.64
CA ALA A 37 25.62 27.26 -19.94
C ALA A 37 25.30 25.77 -20.14
N VAL A 38 26.01 24.88 -19.44
CA VAL A 38 25.74 23.43 -19.44
C VAL A 38 24.32 23.09 -18.93
N TYR A 39 23.75 23.92 -18.06
CA TYR A 39 22.42 23.70 -17.47
C TYR A 39 21.29 24.38 -18.24
N THR A 40 21.59 25.34 -19.12
CA THR A 40 20.61 26.01 -19.99
C THR A 40 19.65 25.05 -20.70
N PRO A 41 20.10 23.96 -21.37
CA PRO A 41 19.17 23.05 -22.05
C PRO A 41 18.18 22.36 -21.10
N MET A 42 18.56 22.10 -19.84
CA MET A 42 17.66 21.52 -18.84
C MET A 42 16.50 22.47 -18.53
N PHE A 43 16.80 23.73 -18.23
CA PHE A 43 15.76 24.73 -17.93
C PHE A 43 14.90 25.07 -19.15
N ALA A 44 15.47 25.06 -20.35
CA ALA A 44 14.72 25.25 -21.59
C ALA A 44 13.68 24.14 -21.82
N TYR A 45 14.06 22.88 -21.58
CA TYR A 45 13.13 21.74 -21.67
C TYR A 45 12.00 21.85 -20.64
N LEU A 46 12.34 22.17 -19.39
CA LEU A 46 11.35 22.33 -18.31
C LEU A 46 10.34 23.45 -18.60
N GLU A 47 10.79 24.53 -19.25
CA GLU A 47 9.88 25.60 -19.70
C GLU A 47 8.96 25.12 -20.82
N GLU A 48 9.49 24.38 -21.80
CA GLU A 48 8.71 23.85 -22.92
C GLU A 48 7.60 22.91 -22.47
N GLU A 49 7.91 21.96 -21.58
CA GLU A 49 6.92 21.04 -21.00
C GLU A 49 5.85 21.80 -20.19
N SER A 50 6.27 22.79 -19.39
CA SER A 50 5.32 23.62 -18.64
C SER A 50 4.35 24.42 -19.53
N ARG A 51 4.76 24.71 -20.77
CA ARG A 51 3.92 25.40 -21.77
C ARG A 51 2.96 24.43 -22.45
N LYS A 52 3.38 23.20 -22.72
CA LYS A 52 2.52 22.14 -23.28
C LYS A 52 1.38 21.79 -22.31
N GLU A 53 1.67 21.67 -21.02
CA GLU A 53 0.60 21.44 -20.02
C GLU A 53 -0.41 22.59 -19.90
N ARG A 54 -0.02 23.83 -20.25
CA ARG A 54 -0.92 25.00 -20.23
C ARG A 54 -1.73 25.17 -21.50
N GLN A 55 -1.35 24.52 -22.60
CA GLN A 55 -2.17 24.46 -23.80
C GLN A 55 -2.95 23.16 -23.74
N PRO A 56 -4.22 23.16 -23.29
CA PRO A 56 -5.03 21.96 -23.41
C PRO A 56 -5.11 21.63 -24.89
N ASP A 57 -4.67 20.44 -25.26
CA ASP A 57 -4.79 19.92 -26.62
C ASP A 57 -6.19 20.21 -27.14
N GLU A 58 -6.22 20.83 -28.32
CA GLU A 58 -7.37 21.27 -29.09
C GLU A 58 -8.16 20.03 -29.58
N ALA A 59 -8.73 19.27 -28.64
CA ALA A 59 -9.60 18.12 -28.89
C ALA A 59 -11.02 18.51 -28.48
N LEU A 60 -11.75 19.04 -29.46
CA LEU A 60 -13.20 19.24 -29.56
C LEU A 60 -14.01 18.94 -28.29
N ILE A 61 -14.25 19.98 -27.51
CA ILE A 61 -15.48 20.11 -26.73
C ILE A 61 -16.19 21.33 -27.33
N PRO A 62 -17.46 21.26 -27.76
CA PRO A 62 -18.20 22.44 -28.16
C PRO A 62 -18.42 23.26 -26.89
N ILE A 63 -17.54 24.21 -26.66
CA ILE A 63 -17.63 25.16 -25.57
C ILE A 63 -18.72 26.16 -26.00
N ASP A 64 -19.83 26.22 -25.25
CA ASP A 64 -20.87 27.23 -25.41
C ASP A 64 -20.22 28.62 -25.51
N GLU A 65 -20.71 29.48 -26.41
CA GLU A 65 -20.20 30.86 -26.60
C GLU A 65 -20.12 31.65 -25.29
N ASP A 66 -20.92 31.25 -24.28
CA ASP A 66 -20.96 31.78 -22.92
C ASP A 66 -19.65 31.59 -22.13
N ILE A 67 -18.88 30.53 -22.40
CA ILE A 67 -17.63 30.23 -21.68
C ILE A 67 -16.44 30.94 -22.34
N LEU A 68 -16.47 31.15 -23.67
CA LEU A 68 -15.44 31.92 -24.37
C LEU A 68 -15.46 33.40 -23.95
N PHE A 69 -16.64 33.93 -23.64
CA PHE A 69 -16.80 35.27 -23.09
C PHE A 69 -16.17 35.44 -21.69
N MET A 70 -16.06 34.36 -20.90
CA MET A 70 -15.39 34.40 -19.59
C MET A 70 -13.86 34.44 -19.68
N LEU A 71 -13.27 34.07 -20.83
CA LEU A 71 -11.82 34.05 -21.04
C LEU A 71 -11.28 35.35 -21.64
N ASP A 72 -12.14 36.17 -22.27
CA ASP A 72 -11.72 37.41 -22.95
C ASP A 72 -11.85 38.68 -22.09
N THR A 73 -12.37 38.57 -20.86
CA THR A 73 -12.40 39.70 -19.92
C THR A 73 -11.17 39.71 -19.03
N GLU A 74 -10.01 40.00 -19.61
CA GLU A 74 -8.95 40.67 -18.84
C GLU A 74 -9.34 42.15 -18.70
N LYS A 75 -9.36 42.62 -17.45
CA LYS A 75 -9.51 44.02 -17.01
C LYS A 75 -10.93 44.53 -16.80
N VAL A 76 -11.56 44.11 -15.69
CA VAL A 76 -12.05 45.05 -14.68
C VAL A 76 -11.89 44.40 -13.30
N GLU A 77 -11.23 45.11 -12.38
CA GLU A 77 -11.30 44.83 -10.95
C GLU A 77 -12.77 44.80 -10.50
N GLU A 78 -13.32 43.62 -10.26
CA GLU A 78 -14.39 43.47 -9.28
C GLU A 78 -14.08 42.29 -8.38
N LYS A 79 -13.65 42.60 -7.15
CA LYS A 79 -13.66 41.65 -6.04
C LYS A 79 -15.11 41.25 -5.75
N LYS A 80 -15.65 40.29 -6.51
CA LYS A 80 -16.76 39.49 -6.02
C LYS A 80 -16.20 38.65 -4.89
N THR A 81 -16.50 39.06 -3.66
CA THR A 81 -16.35 38.21 -2.48
C THR A 81 -17.29 37.02 -2.65
N PHE A 82 -16.87 36.01 -3.41
CA PHE A 82 -17.50 34.71 -3.37
C PHE A 82 -17.46 34.31 -1.90
N THR A 83 -18.65 34.19 -1.28
CA THR A 83 -18.73 34.05 0.17
C THR A 83 -17.88 32.86 0.57
N LEU A 84 -16.82 33.08 1.35
CA LEU A 84 -15.90 32.03 1.80
C LEU A 84 -16.66 30.84 2.41
N ARG A 85 -17.85 31.11 2.96
CA ARG A 85 -18.83 30.13 3.45
C ARG A 85 -19.23 29.11 2.37
N SER A 86 -19.51 29.54 1.15
CA SER A 86 -19.92 28.65 0.07
C SER A 86 -18.78 27.75 -0.42
N VAL A 87 -17.53 28.22 -0.43
CA VAL A 87 -16.35 27.36 -0.72
C VAL A 87 -16.13 26.37 0.41
N LEU A 88 -16.26 26.81 1.67
CA LEU A 88 -16.12 25.94 2.83
C LEU A 88 -17.16 24.81 2.83
N TYR A 89 -18.41 25.09 2.46
CA TYR A 89 -19.43 24.04 2.33
C TYR A 89 -19.12 23.05 1.20
N LEU A 90 -18.58 23.52 0.07
CA LEU A 90 -18.21 22.68 -1.07
C LEU A 90 -17.01 21.77 -0.74
N VAL A 91 -15.96 22.33 -0.15
CA VAL A 91 -14.76 21.55 0.27
C VAL A 91 -15.09 20.61 1.43
N SER A 92 -15.96 21.02 2.35
CA SER A 92 -16.45 20.16 3.45
C SER A 92 -17.18 18.93 2.93
N GLY A 93 -18.01 19.06 1.88
CA GLY A 93 -18.68 17.93 1.25
C GLY A 93 -17.71 16.90 0.66
N ILE A 94 -16.63 17.36 0.03
CA ILE A 94 -15.57 16.50 -0.52
C ILE A 94 -14.85 15.76 0.61
N ALA A 95 -14.41 16.47 1.64
CA ALA A 95 -13.73 15.88 2.80
C ALA A 95 -14.60 14.84 3.53
N ALA A 96 -15.89 15.15 3.75
CA ALA A 96 -16.83 14.23 4.36
C ALA A 96 -17.02 12.95 3.53
N SER A 97 -17.03 13.08 2.19
CA SER A 97 -17.14 11.93 1.29
C SER A 97 -15.93 10.99 1.38
N PHE A 98 -14.72 11.54 1.48
CA PHE A 98 -13.51 10.75 1.71
C PHE A 98 -13.53 10.03 3.06
N LEU A 99 -13.92 10.71 4.14
CA LEU A 99 -14.04 10.08 5.47
C LEU A 99 -15.10 8.98 5.49
N LEU A 100 -16.20 9.16 4.77
CA LEU A 100 -17.27 8.16 4.68
C LEU A 100 -16.81 6.93 3.87
N LEU A 101 -16.09 7.15 2.76
CA LEU A 101 -15.47 6.07 1.98
C LEU A 101 -14.41 5.31 2.78
N LEU A 102 -13.50 6.02 3.44
CA LEU A 102 -12.45 5.42 4.28
C LEU A 102 -13.06 4.70 5.49
N GLY A 103 -14.08 5.28 6.13
CA GLY A 103 -14.80 4.68 7.25
C GLY A 103 -15.58 3.42 6.84
N LEU A 104 -16.26 3.42 5.70
CA LEU A 104 -16.92 2.22 5.18
C LEU A 104 -15.90 1.15 4.79
N ASN A 105 -14.81 1.54 4.13
CA ASN A 105 -13.76 0.61 3.76
C ASN A 105 -13.10 -0.01 4.99
N HIS A 106 -12.87 0.76 6.06
CA HIS A 106 -12.35 0.25 7.32
C HIS A 106 -13.36 -0.66 8.06
N LEU A 107 -14.66 -0.45 7.88
CA LEU A 107 -15.70 -1.31 8.47
C LEU A 107 -15.84 -2.64 7.70
N LEU A 108 -15.74 -2.59 6.37
CA LEU A 108 -15.86 -3.77 5.50
C LEU A 108 -14.56 -4.57 5.41
N ASN A 109 -13.42 -3.88 5.47
CA ASN A 109 -12.08 -4.42 5.51
C ASN A 109 -11.39 -3.91 6.77
N PRO A 110 -11.71 -4.46 7.95
CA PRO A 110 -10.89 -4.20 9.13
C PRO A 110 -9.47 -4.65 8.78
N VAL A 111 -8.59 -3.68 8.54
CA VAL A 111 -7.15 -3.90 8.51
C VAL A 111 -6.83 -4.29 9.93
N ASP A 112 -6.67 -5.59 10.19
CA ASP A 112 -6.42 -6.16 11.51
C ASP A 112 -5.24 -5.40 12.14
N PRO A 113 -5.47 -4.41 13.03
CA PRO A 113 -4.39 -3.63 13.61
C PRO A 113 -4.01 -4.38 14.86
N CYS A 114 -3.34 -5.52 14.69
CA CYS A 114 -2.96 -6.32 15.83
C CYS A 114 -1.54 -6.83 15.64
N PHE A 115 -0.59 -6.09 16.21
CA PHE A 115 0.56 -6.73 16.81
C PHE A 115 0.02 -7.70 17.85
N CYS A 116 0.19 -8.98 17.58
CA CYS A 116 -0.38 -10.07 18.33
C CYS A 116 0.27 -10.07 19.73
N SER A 117 -0.39 -9.41 20.69
CA SER A 117 0.03 -9.40 22.09
C SER A 117 -0.44 -10.67 22.77
N ASP A 118 0.42 -11.30 23.58
CA ASP A 118 0.30 -12.62 24.25
C ASP A 118 0.61 -13.86 23.39
N ASN A 119 0.23 -15.06 23.86
CA ASN A 119 0.41 -16.34 23.15
C ASN A 119 -0.62 -16.45 22.02
N TYR A 120 -0.16 -16.39 20.77
CA TYR A 120 -1.01 -16.49 19.58
C TYR A 120 -0.49 -17.55 18.60
N VAL A 121 -1.35 -17.93 17.66
CA VAL A 121 -0.98 -18.76 16.50
C VAL A 121 -1.35 -18.00 15.23
N VAL A 122 -0.49 -18.07 14.22
CA VAL A 122 -0.74 -17.47 12.89
C VAL A 122 -1.27 -18.55 11.95
N ILE A 123 -2.46 -18.34 11.41
CA ILE A 123 -3.07 -19.22 10.40
C ILE A 123 -3.48 -18.34 9.22
N ASN A 124 -2.99 -18.64 8.01
CA ASN A 124 -3.26 -17.86 6.78
C ASN A 124 -2.95 -16.36 6.90
N GLY A 125 -1.87 -16.00 7.60
CA GLY A 125 -1.46 -14.60 7.80
C GLY A 125 -2.30 -13.81 8.81
N ARG A 126 -3.25 -14.45 9.49
CA ARG A 126 -4.06 -13.84 10.56
C ARG A 126 -3.69 -14.43 11.91
N CYS A 127 -3.67 -13.60 12.94
CA CYS A 127 -3.42 -14.05 14.32
C CYS A 127 -4.71 -14.51 14.99
N TYR A 128 -4.61 -15.63 15.71
CA TYR A 128 -5.67 -16.20 16.52
C TYR A 128 -5.18 -16.42 17.95
N THR A 129 -6.00 -15.99 18.91
CA THR A 129 -5.78 -16.17 20.36
C THR A 129 -6.82 -17.09 21.00
N ASP A 130 -7.96 -17.33 20.33
CA ASP A 130 -9.01 -18.24 20.80
C ASP A 130 -8.59 -19.69 20.65
N ILE A 131 -8.42 -20.38 21.78
CA ILE A 131 -7.99 -21.78 21.85
C ILE A 131 -8.95 -22.75 21.14
N HIS A 132 -10.26 -22.51 21.17
CA HIS A 132 -11.23 -23.42 20.56
C HIS A 132 -11.18 -23.34 19.04
N LYS A 133 -11.03 -22.11 18.51
CA LYS A 133 -10.87 -21.86 17.07
C LYS A 133 -9.53 -22.38 16.55
N VAL A 134 -8.45 -22.14 17.29
CA VAL A 134 -7.13 -22.68 16.95
C VAL A 134 -7.15 -24.20 16.93
N ARG A 135 -7.78 -24.84 17.93
CA ARG A 135 -7.90 -26.30 17.99
C ARG A 135 -8.69 -26.87 16.82
N SER A 136 -9.81 -26.27 16.44
CA SER A 136 -10.61 -26.76 15.31
C SER A 136 -9.84 -26.66 13.99
N MET A 137 -9.20 -25.51 13.74
CA MET A 137 -8.38 -25.30 12.54
C MET A 137 -7.17 -26.24 12.49
N ALA A 138 -6.52 -26.49 13.63
CA ALA A 138 -5.41 -27.43 13.71
C ALA A 138 -5.84 -28.86 13.40
N LEU A 139 -7.01 -29.31 13.91
CA LEU A 139 -7.54 -30.64 13.62
C LEU A 139 -7.92 -30.80 12.15
N GLU A 140 -8.52 -29.77 11.55
CA GLU A 140 -8.85 -29.75 10.12
C GLU A 140 -7.59 -29.87 9.26
N ALA A 141 -6.56 -29.07 9.54
CA ALA A 141 -5.28 -29.14 8.83
C ALA A 141 -4.60 -30.51 8.98
N LEU A 142 -4.67 -31.12 10.17
CA LEU A 142 -4.15 -32.46 10.41
C LEU A 142 -4.89 -33.52 9.60
N GLN A 143 -6.20 -33.39 9.42
CA GLN A 143 -6.99 -34.31 8.60
C GLN A 143 -6.68 -34.17 7.12
N GLU A 144 -6.43 -32.95 6.64
CA GLU A 144 -6.07 -32.71 5.24
C GLU A 144 -4.72 -33.35 4.87
N VAL A 145 -3.76 -33.36 5.80
CA VAL A 145 -2.45 -34.01 5.60
C VAL A 145 -2.41 -35.46 6.06
N ALA A 146 -3.47 -35.96 6.70
CA ALA A 146 -3.51 -37.34 7.20
C ALA A 146 -3.57 -38.31 6.03
N THR A 147 -2.52 -39.11 5.87
CA THR A 147 -2.57 -40.30 5.01
C THR A 147 -3.50 -41.33 5.65
N PRO A 148 -4.32 -42.05 4.87
CA PRO A 148 -5.18 -43.07 5.41
C PRO A 148 -4.32 -44.22 5.98
N ALA A 149 -4.77 -44.83 7.07
CA ALA A 149 -3.95 -45.73 7.88
C ALA A 149 -3.51 -47.01 7.14
N ASP A 150 -4.22 -47.37 6.08
CA ASP A 150 -3.96 -48.47 5.14
C ASP A 150 -2.81 -48.19 4.16
N GLU A 151 -2.48 -46.91 3.92
CA GLU A 151 -1.35 -46.53 3.06
C GLU A 151 0.01 -46.70 3.77
N TYR A 152 0.06 -46.51 5.09
CA TYR A 152 1.30 -46.62 5.88
C TYR A 152 1.50 -48.01 6.51
N PHE A 153 0.41 -48.71 6.83
CA PHE A 153 0.43 -50.07 7.35
C PHE A 153 -0.34 -50.99 6.42
N PRO A 154 0.30 -51.53 5.35
CA PRO A 154 -0.35 -52.51 4.50
C PRO A 154 -0.82 -53.68 5.36
N GLU A 155 -2.04 -54.19 5.13
CA GLU A 155 -2.59 -55.33 5.86
C GLU A 155 -1.71 -56.60 5.77
N ALA A 156 -0.74 -56.61 4.85
CA ALA A 156 0.29 -57.63 4.71
C ALA A 156 1.23 -57.75 5.94
N ASP A 157 1.33 -56.74 6.80
CA ASP A 157 2.11 -56.82 8.05
C ASP A 157 1.30 -57.36 9.24
N ARG A 158 0.08 -57.88 8.99
CA ARG A 158 -0.74 -58.59 9.99
C ARG A 158 -0.61 -60.10 9.83
N ASP A 159 0.60 -60.62 9.84
CA ASP A 159 0.77 -62.05 10.07
C ASP A 159 0.29 -62.34 11.51
N GLU A 160 -0.89 -62.95 11.62
CA GLU A 160 -1.49 -63.37 12.90
C GLU A 160 -0.50 -64.18 13.75
N ALA A 161 0.41 -64.90 13.09
CA ALA A 161 1.52 -65.62 13.70
C ALA A 161 2.49 -64.70 14.46
N ASP A 162 2.86 -63.55 13.89
CA ASP A 162 3.78 -62.61 14.54
C ASP A 162 3.14 -61.95 15.76
N ARG A 163 1.83 -61.68 15.70
CA ARG A 163 1.06 -61.20 16.87
C ARG A 163 1.02 -62.24 17.99
N MET A 164 0.77 -63.50 17.65
CA MET A 164 0.80 -64.60 18.62
C MET A 164 2.18 -64.78 19.27
N ILE A 165 3.27 -64.59 18.50
CA ILE A 165 4.64 -64.66 19.03
C ILE A 165 4.89 -63.53 20.03
N ILE A 166 4.51 -62.30 19.68
CA ILE A 166 4.69 -61.13 20.56
C ILE A 166 3.89 -61.28 21.85
N ASP A 167 2.62 -61.71 21.75
CA ASP A 167 1.76 -61.90 22.92
C ASP A 167 2.28 -63.02 23.85
N ASN A 168 2.83 -64.09 23.28
CA ASN A 168 3.42 -65.16 24.07
C ASN A 168 4.67 -64.68 24.83
N GLN A 169 5.53 -63.88 24.18
CA GLN A 169 6.70 -63.27 24.84
C GLN A 169 6.31 -62.29 25.96
N LEU A 170 5.27 -61.49 25.76
CA LEU A 170 4.78 -60.56 26.78
C LEU A 170 4.20 -61.28 28.00
N ASN A 171 3.52 -62.40 27.80
CA ASN A 171 3.02 -63.23 28.89
C ASN A 171 4.15 -63.91 29.68
N GLU A 172 5.19 -64.40 29.00
CA GLU A 172 6.40 -64.92 29.67
C GLU A 172 7.07 -63.83 30.53
N LEU A 173 7.25 -62.62 29.97
CA LEU A 173 7.82 -61.49 30.72
C LEU A 173 6.98 -61.13 31.93
N ARG A 174 5.65 -61.09 31.80
CA ARG A 174 4.76 -60.82 32.92
C ARG A 174 4.91 -61.85 34.04
N SER A 175 5.04 -63.13 33.70
CA SER A 175 5.26 -64.18 34.70
C SER A 175 6.58 -64.03 35.46
N LEU A 176 7.64 -63.54 34.80
CA LEU A 176 8.94 -63.28 35.42
C LEU A 176 8.94 -62.13 36.42
N PHE A 177 7.97 -61.20 36.32
CA PHE A 177 7.84 -60.07 37.24
C PHE A 177 6.79 -60.29 38.34
N ASP A 178 5.84 -61.22 38.16
CA ASP A 178 4.85 -61.60 39.18
C ASP A 178 5.45 -62.50 40.29
N ASP A 179 6.62 -63.11 40.09
CA ASP A 179 7.30 -63.95 41.09
C ASP A 179 8.10 -63.17 42.18
N ASN A 180 7.97 -61.83 42.23
CA ASN A 180 8.52 -61.00 43.29
C ASN A 180 7.40 -60.38 44.15
N GLU A 181 6.69 -61.22 44.90
CA GLU A 181 5.95 -60.81 46.11
C GLU A 181 6.31 -61.73 47.29
#